data_AF-A0A1B6FWZ9-F1
#
_entry.id   AF-A0A1B6FWZ9-F1
#
_cell.length_a   1.000
_cell.length_b   1.000
_cell.length_c   1.000
_cell.angle_alpha   90.00
_cell.angle_beta   90.00
_cell.angle_gamma   90.00
#
_symmetry.space_group_name_H-M   'P 1'
#
loop_
_entity.id
_entity.type
_entity.pdbx_description
1 polymer ?
#
loop_
_entity_poly.entity_id
_entity_poly.type
_entity_poly.pdbx_seq_one_letter_code
_entity_poly.pdbx_strand_id
1 'polypeptide(L)'
;NLTVVFETDFEGMSSLRILQLTDNHIHTIEKGAFQNLESLERLRLNNNQLRHLPDLLFGSMPHLIRLDLSHNQLQMVGRKTLRGIPAIKTLQLDNNHLTCIDEVAVSSLKELEILTLNNNNLTSLPENLFEDLFRLRTLRLSDNNLICDCHLSWLARWLRRFPRLALYTRCFSPTQLKGQNVADLHDQEFKCSGLVERPTGECQTEPQCPHPCRCADGIVDCREKALTKVPDHLPEGTTELRLE
;
A
#
# COMPACT_ATOMS: atom_id res chain seq x y z
N ASN A 1 18.11 14.65 8.11
CA ASN A 1 16.89 14.36 7.32
C ASN A 1 17.28 13.68 6.03
N LEU A 2 17.23 12.35 6.01
CA LEU A 2 17.44 11.56 4.80
C LEU A 2 16.30 11.80 3.82
N THR A 3 16.59 11.89 2.52
CA THR A 3 15.62 12.16 1.44
C THR A 3 15.55 11.04 0.41
N VAL A 4 16.68 10.35 0.19
CA VAL A 4 16.80 9.21 -0.70
C VAL A 4 17.52 8.10 0.04
N VAL A 5 17.07 6.86 -0.17
CA VAL A 5 17.82 5.65 0.19
C VAL A 5 18.38 5.06 -1.08
N PHE A 6 19.70 5.08 -1.21
CA PHE A 6 20.43 4.60 -2.38
C PHE A 6 20.63 3.08 -2.32
N GLU A 7 20.87 2.47 -3.48
CA GLU A 7 21.17 1.04 -3.58
C GLU A 7 22.36 0.62 -2.69
N THR A 8 23.36 1.48 -2.57
CA THR A 8 24.62 1.22 -1.87
C THR A 8 24.57 1.48 -0.36
N ASP A 9 23.53 2.14 0.16
CA ASP A 9 23.49 2.58 1.57
C ASP A 9 23.55 1.41 2.57
N PHE A 10 23.05 0.24 2.17
CA PHE A 10 22.97 -0.97 3.00
C PHE A 10 23.72 -2.17 2.39
N GLU A 11 24.64 -1.91 1.47
CA GLU A 11 25.43 -2.96 0.84
C GLU A 11 26.20 -3.78 1.89
N GLY A 12 26.12 -5.11 1.78
CA GLY A 12 26.79 -6.04 2.69
C GLY A 12 26.21 -6.14 4.11
N MET A 13 25.12 -5.44 4.44
CA MET A 13 24.52 -5.45 5.79
C MET A 13 23.62 -6.66 6.07
N SER A 14 24.08 -7.88 5.75
CA SER A 14 23.30 -9.12 5.85
C SER A 14 22.88 -9.54 7.26
N SER A 15 23.61 -9.07 8.28
CA SER A 15 23.32 -9.35 9.70
C SER A 15 22.38 -8.32 10.36
N LEU A 16 21.97 -7.28 9.63
CA LEU A 16 21.10 -6.23 10.18
C LEU A 16 19.71 -6.80 10.47
N ARG A 17 19.23 -6.68 11.71
CA ARG A 17 17.93 -7.20 12.15
C ARG A 17 16.85 -6.14 12.31
N ILE A 18 17.25 -4.90 12.59
CA ILE A 18 16.34 -3.78 12.83
C ILE A 18 16.86 -2.57 12.08
N LEU A 19 16.03 -2.00 11.21
CA LEU A 19 16.31 -0.77 10.47
C LEU A 19 15.23 0.26 10.78
N GLN A 20 15.65 1.42 11.31
CA GLN A 20 14.78 2.52 11.69
C GLN A 20 15.12 3.75 10.85
N LEU A 21 14.22 4.13 9.96
CA LEU A 21 14.29 5.32 9.10
C LEU A 21 13.11 6.27 9.36
N THR A 22 12.50 6.14 10.55
CA THR A 22 11.37 6.95 11.01
C THR A 22 11.70 8.45 11.07
N ASP A 23 10.70 9.30 10.84
CA ASP A 23 10.79 10.76 10.97
C ASP A 23 11.89 11.40 10.07
N ASN A 24 11.99 10.92 8.83
CA ASN A 24 12.85 11.50 7.81
C ASN A 24 12.02 12.17 6.71
N HIS A 25 12.67 12.57 5.62
CA HIS A 25 12.04 13.20 4.46
C HIS A 25 12.18 12.31 3.23
N ILE A 26 12.22 10.99 3.44
CA ILE A 26 12.50 10.02 2.38
C ILE A 26 11.32 10.02 1.42
N HIS A 27 11.57 10.45 0.19
CA HIS A 27 10.60 10.42 -0.90
C HIS A 27 10.92 9.34 -1.93
N THR A 28 12.17 8.86 -1.97
CA THR A 28 12.64 7.85 -2.92
C THR A 28 13.45 6.76 -2.21
N ILE A 29 13.14 5.51 -2.51
CA ILE A 29 13.98 4.36 -2.21
C ILE A 29 14.35 3.75 -3.54
N GLU A 30 15.63 3.60 -3.83
CA GLU A 30 16.09 3.02 -5.08
C GLU A 30 15.80 1.52 -5.13
N LYS A 31 15.57 1.01 -6.34
CA LYS A 31 15.48 -0.43 -6.55
C LYS A 31 16.75 -1.11 -6.04
N GLY A 32 16.59 -2.21 -5.30
CA GLY A 32 17.73 -2.95 -4.75
C GLY A 32 18.29 -2.40 -3.43
N ALA A 33 17.85 -1.24 -2.95
CA ALA A 33 18.36 -0.64 -1.70
C ALA A 33 18.32 -1.57 -0.46
N PHE A 34 17.40 -2.53 -0.43
CA PHE A 34 17.28 -3.49 0.67
C PHE A 34 17.68 -4.92 0.29
N GLN A 35 18.36 -5.12 -0.85
CA GLN A 35 18.61 -6.45 -1.42
C GLN A 35 19.51 -7.34 -0.55
N ASN A 36 20.39 -6.75 0.26
CA ASN A 36 21.30 -7.48 1.15
C ASN A 36 20.76 -7.62 2.58
N LEU A 37 19.56 -7.12 2.91
CA LEU A 37 19.02 -7.12 4.28
C LEU A 37 18.38 -8.47 4.69
N GLU A 38 19.09 -9.58 4.46
CA GLU A 38 18.55 -10.94 4.58
C GLU A 38 18.04 -11.30 5.98
N SER A 39 18.69 -10.81 7.03
CA SER A 39 18.32 -11.07 8.43
C SER A 39 17.33 -10.07 9.02
N LEU A 40 16.77 -9.15 8.21
CA LEU A 40 15.96 -8.06 8.72
C LEU A 40 14.61 -8.55 9.26
N GLU A 41 14.32 -8.22 10.52
CA GLU A 41 13.10 -8.60 11.22
C GLU A 41 12.13 -7.42 11.40
N ARG A 42 12.65 -6.19 11.45
CA ARG A 42 11.85 -4.98 11.68
C ARG A 42 12.34 -3.83 10.82
N LEU A 43 11.43 -3.30 10.01
CA LEU A 43 11.67 -2.12 9.18
C LEU A 43 10.65 -1.04 9.52
N ARG A 44 11.15 0.15 9.89
CA ARG A 44 10.32 1.33 10.12
C ARG A 44 10.67 2.42 9.12
N LEU A 45 9.70 2.80 8.31
CA LEU A 45 9.75 3.85 7.30
C LEU A 45 8.64 4.89 7.53
N ASN A 46 8.01 4.87 8.71
CA ASN A 46 6.90 5.76 9.02
C ASN A 46 7.32 7.23 9.17
N ASN A 47 6.39 8.15 8.95
CA ASN A 47 6.63 9.60 8.93
C ASN A 47 7.72 9.97 7.91
N ASN A 48 7.47 9.61 6.65
CA ASN A 48 8.29 9.97 5.50
C ASN A 48 7.38 10.52 4.38
N GLN A 49 7.92 10.63 3.16
CA GLN A 49 7.24 11.22 2.01
C GLN A 49 7.14 10.22 0.85
N LEU A 50 7.11 8.92 1.15
CA LEU A 50 7.11 7.85 0.14
C LEU A 50 5.77 7.86 -0.60
N ARG A 51 5.83 8.05 -1.92
CA ARG A 51 4.66 7.96 -2.81
C ARG A 51 4.49 6.57 -3.43
N HIS A 52 5.61 5.90 -3.67
CA HIS A 52 5.68 4.55 -4.23
C HIS A 52 6.81 3.78 -3.59
N LEU A 53 6.76 2.46 -3.75
CA LEU A 53 7.84 1.54 -3.40
C LEU A 53 8.24 0.81 -4.69
N PRO A 54 9.54 0.64 -4.97
CA PRO A 54 9.98 -0.20 -6.08
C PRO A 54 9.38 -1.61 -6.02
N ASP A 55 9.11 -2.17 -7.20
CA ASP A 55 8.72 -3.56 -7.32
C ASP A 55 9.76 -4.47 -6.66
N LEU A 56 9.28 -5.45 -5.87
CA LEU A 56 10.13 -6.43 -5.17
C LEU A 56 11.14 -5.80 -4.19
N LEU A 57 10.88 -4.57 -3.70
CA LEU A 57 11.74 -3.91 -2.70
C LEU A 57 12.04 -4.83 -1.49
N PHE A 58 11.06 -5.64 -1.09
CA PHE A 58 11.21 -6.57 0.03
C PHE A 58 11.55 -8.02 -0.36
N GLY A 59 12.00 -8.24 -1.59
CA GLY A 59 12.24 -9.57 -2.17
C GLY A 59 13.24 -10.45 -1.40
N SER A 60 14.21 -9.84 -0.71
CA SER A 60 15.28 -10.52 0.02
C SER A 60 15.09 -10.53 1.54
N MET A 61 13.87 -10.32 2.05
CA MET A 61 13.61 -10.20 3.50
C MET A 61 12.66 -11.29 4.04
N PRO A 62 13.04 -12.58 3.96
CA PRO A 62 12.18 -13.69 4.36
C PRO A 62 11.84 -13.69 5.85
N HIS A 63 12.65 -13.03 6.67
CA HIS A 63 12.51 -12.95 8.12
C HIS A 63 11.80 -11.68 8.62
N LEU A 64 11.28 -10.82 7.72
CA LEU A 64 10.65 -9.58 8.13
C LEU A 64 9.33 -9.85 8.87
N ILE A 65 9.26 -9.45 10.14
CA ILE A 65 8.11 -9.66 11.03
C ILE A 65 7.26 -8.40 11.14
N ARG A 66 7.87 -7.22 11.11
CA ARG A 66 7.19 -5.93 11.26
C ARG A 66 7.62 -4.92 10.21
N LEU A 67 6.64 -4.37 9.51
CA LEU A 67 6.80 -3.31 8.52
C LEU A 67 5.86 -2.16 8.87
N ASP A 68 6.45 -1.00 9.16
CA ASP A 68 5.73 0.24 9.45
C ASP A 68 5.96 1.26 8.32
N LEU A 69 4.93 1.42 7.48
CA LEU A 69 4.86 2.36 6.34
C LEU A 69 3.82 3.47 6.60
N SER A 70 3.34 3.61 7.84
CA SER A 70 2.32 4.59 8.20
C SER A 70 2.83 6.03 8.03
N HIS A 71 1.92 6.99 7.84
CA HIS A 71 2.27 8.40 7.66
C HIS A 71 3.25 8.62 6.48
N ASN A 72 2.83 8.15 5.31
CA ASN A 72 3.51 8.37 4.03
C ASN A 72 2.46 8.87 3.01
N GLN A 73 2.80 8.83 1.73
CA GLN A 73 1.95 9.29 0.62
C GLN A 73 1.64 8.14 -0.35
N LEU A 74 1.68 6.88 0.13
CA LEU A 74 1.50 5.71 -0.72
C LEU A 74 0.08 5.68 -1.30
N GLN A 75 -0.03 5.46 -2.60
CA GLN A 75 -1.31 5.46 -3.30
C GLN A 75 -1.87 4.05 -3.54
N MET A 76 -1.02 3.03 -3.52
CA MET A 76 -1.46 1.65 -3.70
C MET A 76 -0.52 0.63 -3.07
N VAL A 77 -1.06 -0.56 -2.85
CA VAL A 77 -0.30 -1.78 -2.59
C VAL A 77 -0.55 -2.71 -3.76
N GLY A 78 0.39 -2.76 -4.71
CA GLY A 78 0.30 -3.60 -5.90
C GLY A 78 0.77 -5.02 -5.64
N ARG A 79 0.48 -5.93 -6.58
CA ARG A 79 0.82 -7.37 -6.52
C ARG A 79 2.25 -7.69 -6.09
N LYS A 80 3.22 -6.85 -6.48
CA LYS A 80 4.65 -7.06 -6.21
C LYS A 80 5.17 -6.27 -5.01
N THR A 81 4.38 -5.36 -4.45
CA THR A 81 4.81 -4.43 -3.39
C THR A 81 5.22 -5.18 -2.13
N LEU A 82 4.49 -6.22 -1.73
CA LEU A 82 4.74 -7.00 -0.51
C LEU A 82 5.33 -8.40 -0.79
N ARG A 83 5.83 -8.63 -2.00
CA ARG A 83 6.41 -9.93 -2.37
C ARG A 83 7.77 -10.10 -1.69
N GLY A 84 8.00 -11.26 -1.08
CA GLY A 84 9.27 -11.62 -0.44
C GLY A 84 9.26 -11.60 1.10
N ILE A 85 8.14 -11.20 1.73
CA ILE A 85 8.00 -11.10 3.20
C ILE A 85 6.94 -12.08 3.77
N PRO A 86 7.09 -13.41 3.58
CA PRO A 86 6.08 -14.39 3.99
C PRO A 86 5.89 -14.49 5.51
N ALA A 87 6.87 -14.07 6.31
CA ALA A 87 6.84 -14.13 7.77
C ALA A 87 6.21 -12.90 8.45
N ILE A 88 5.67 -11.96 7.67
CA ILE A 88 5.16 -10.70 8.19
C ILE A 88 3.97 -10.93 9.12
N LYS A 89 4.03 -10.32 10.31
CA LYS A 89 2.97 -10.38 11.33
C LYS A 89 2.28 -9.06 11.56
N THR A 90 2.99 -7.96 11.31
CA THR A 90 2.48 -6.61 11.52
C THR A 90 2.79 -5.75 10.31
N LEU A 91 1.73 -5.29 9.64
CA LEU A 91 1.79 -4.36 8.52
C LEU A 91 0.99 -3.11 8.87
N GLN A 92 1.68 -1.97 8.92
CA GLN A 92 1.07 -0.68 9.23
C GLN A 92 1.13 0.24 8.03
N LEU A 93 -0.05 0.66 7.58
CA LEU A 93 -0.28 1.50 6.40
C LEU A 93 -1.26 2.66 6.71
N ASP A 94 -1.54 2.92 7.99
CA ASP A 94 -2.37 4.05 8.42
C ASP A 94 -1.83 5.37 7.87
N ASN A 95 -2.71 6.34 7.60
CA ASN A 95 -2.33 7.69 7.17
C ASN A 95 -1.48 7.68 5.88
N ASN A 96 -2.04 7.10 4.83
CA ASN A 96 -1.50 7.13 3.47
C ASN A 96 -2.59 7.66 2.51
N HIS A 97 -2.39 7.51 1.21
CA HIS A 97 -3.35 7.89 0.18
C HIS A 97 -3.84 6.69 -0.61
N LEU A 98 -3.90 5.51 0.03
CA LEU A 98 -4.21 4.25 -0.65
C LEU A 98 -5.60 4.32 -1.26
N THR A 99 -5.70 4.13 -2.57
CA THR A 99 -6.97 3.99 -3.32
C THR A 99 -7.22 2.54 -3.74
N CYS A 100 -6.16 1.71 -3.80
CA CYS A 100 -6.24 0.33 -4.20
C CYS A 100 -5.27 -0.56 -3.40
N ILE A 101 -5.74 -1.78 -3.08
CA ILE A 101 -4.94 -2.87 -2.52
C ILE A 101 -5.20 -4.11 -3.37
N ASP A 102 -4.12 -4.64 -3.95
CA ASP A 102 -4.17 -5.82 -4.78
C ASP A 102 -4.45 -7.06 -3.92
N GLU A 103 -5.39 -7.90 -4.36
CA GLU A 103 -5.82 -9.08 -3.62
C GLU A 103 -4.63 -10.00 -3.31
N VAL A 104 -3.76 -10.26 -4.30
CA VAL A 104 -2.66 -11.23 -4.19
C VAL A 104 -1.55 -10.71 -3.27
N ALA A 105 -1.37 -9.39 -3.22
CA ALA A 105 -0.36 -8.77 -2.37
C ALA A 105 -0.59 -9.04 -0.88
N VAL A 106 -1.86 -9.14 -0.46
CA VAL A 106 -2.23 -9.33 0.95
C VAL A 106 -2.66 -10.77 1.25
N SER A 107 -3.42 -11.43 0.37
CA SER A 107 -3.89 -12.81 0.61
C SER A 107 -2.75 -13.82 0.77
N SER A 108 -1.57 -13.52 0.23
CA SER A 108 -0.36 -14.34 0.41
C SER A 108 0.28 -14.25 1.80
N LEU A 109 -0.10 -13.28 2.64
CA LEU A 109 0.51 -13.00 3.96
C LEU A 109 -0.14 -13.82 5.09
N LYS A 110 -0.01 -15.15 5.03
CA LYS A 110 -0.72 -16.10 5.90
C LYS A 110 -0.41 -15.97 7.40
N GLU A 111 0.75 -15.39 7.75
CA GLU A 111 1.18 -15.15 9.13
C GLU A 111 0.72 -13.79 9.68
N LEU A 112 0.00 -12.98 8.88
CA LEU A 112 -0.37 -11.63 9.26
C LEU A 112 -1.36 -11.62 10.43
N GLU A 113 -0.97 -10.95 11.52
CA GLU A 113 -1.75 -10.84 12.75
C GLU A 113 -2.40 -9.45 12.88
N ILE A 114 -1.71 -8.42 12.39
CA ILE A 114 -2.09 -7.01 12.52
C ILE A 114 -1.97 -6.32 11.16
N LEU A 115 -3.11 -5.84 10.65
CA LEU A 115 -3.19 -4.98 9.47
C LEU A 115 -3.90 -3.68 9.84
N THR A 116 -3.28 -2.56 9.53
CA THR A 116 -3.85 -1.23 9.84
C THR A 116 -3.81 -0.34 8.61
N LEU A 117 -4.98 0.18 8.23
CA LEU A 117 -5.26 0.89 6.99
C LEU A 117 -6.13 2.14 7.23
N ASN A 118 -6.19 2.66 8.46
CA ASN A 118 -7.04 3.81 8.75
C ASN A 118 -6.56 5.05 8.00
N ASN A 119 -7.47 5.99 7.78
CA ASN A 119 -7.15 7.29 7.19
C ASN A 119 -6.42 7.12 5.85
N ASN A 120 -7.10 6.43 4.93
CA ASN A 120 -6.70 6.20 3.55
C ASN A 120 -7.87 6.61 2.63
N ASN A 121 -7.72 6.41 1.32
CA ASN A 121 -8.71 6.80 0.32
C ASN A 121 -9.39 5.59 -0.35
N LEU A 122 -9.51 4.47 0.38
CA LEU A 122 -10.08 3.24 -0.16
C LEU A 122 -11.58 3.42 -0.36
N THR A 123 -12.06 3.15 -1.57
CA THR A 123 -13.48 3.21 -1.92
C THR A 123 -14.15 1.84 -1.91
N SER A 124 -13.38 0.78 -2.14
CA SER A 124 -13.83 -0.61 -2.05
C SER A 124 -12.63 -1.51 -1.69
N LEU A 125 -12.89 -2.78 -1.45
CA LEU A 125 -11.90 -3.82 -1.19
C LEU A 125 -12.25 -5.09 -1.99
N PRO A 126 -11.25 -5.83 -2.52
CA PRO A 126 -11.48 -7.10 -3.21
C PRO A 126 -12.17 -8.13 -2.30
N GLU A 127 -13.11 -8.92 -2.85
CA GLU A 127 -13.99 -9.83 -2.10
C GLU A 127 -13.24 -10.83 -1.21
N ASN A 128 -12.09 -11.32 -1.66
CA ASN A 128 -11.32 -12.36 -0.96
C ASN A 128 -10.06 -11.83 -0.27
N LEU A 129 -9.94 -10.50 -0.09
CA LEU A 129 -8.71 -9.88 0.45
C LEU A 129 -8.29 -10.46 1.81
N PHE A 130 -9.25 -10.86 2.64
CA PHE A 130 -9.02 -11.34 4.00
C PHE A 130 -9.29 -12.84 4.19
N GLU A 131 -9.62 -13.58 3.13
CA GLU A 131 -10.10 -14.97 3.25
C GLU A 131 -9.03 -15.91 3.83
N ASP A 132 -7.78 -15.76 3.38
CA ASP A 132 -6.64 -16.60 3.79
C ASP A 132 -5.86 -16.08 5.02
N LEU A 133 -6.31 -14.98 5.64
CA LEU A 133 -5.62 -14.35 6.77
C LEU A 133 -6.02 -14.98 8.12
N PHE A 134 -5.79 -16.28 8.28
CA PHE A 134 -6.26 -17.07 9.43
C PHE A 134 -5.68 -16.63 10.79
N ARG A 135 -4.58 -15.87 10.80
CA ARG A 135 -3.92 -15.34 12.02
C ARG A 135 -4.37 -13.93 12.39
N LEU A 136 -5.19 -13.29 11.55
CA LEU A 136 -5.55 -11.88 11.71
C LEU A 136 -6.39 -11.68 12.98
N ARG A 137 -5.87 -10.86 13.88
CA ARG A 137 -6.49 -10.51 15.17
C ARG A 137 -6.70 -9.01 15.35
N THR A 138 -6.11 -8.20 14.49
CA THR A 138 -6.33 -6.76 14.45
C THR A 138 -6.41 -6.31 13.00
N LEU A 139 -7.55 -5.76 12.65
CA LEU A 139 -7.79 -5.08 11.38
C LEU A 139 -8.33 -3.69 11.71
N ARG A 140 -7.83 -2.67 11.04
CA ARG A 140 -8.39 -1.31 11.14
C ARG A 140 -8.58 -0.71 9.76
N LEU A 141 -9.79 -0.23 9.48
CA LEU A 141 -10.24 0.30 8.18
C LEU A 141 -11.02 1.62 8.34
N SER A 142 -11.02 2.23 9.53
CA SER A 142 -11.78 3.47 9.75
C SER A 142 -11.24 4.61 8.89
N ASP A 143 -12.05 5.64 8.69
CA ASP A 143 -11.62 6.85 7.99
C ASP A 143 -11.14 6.56 6.55
N ASN A 144 -11.87 5.69 5.85
CA ASN A 144 -11.75 5.47 4.41
C ASN A 144 -13.04 5.94 3.70
N ASN A 145 -12.99 6.04 2.37
CA ASN A 145 -14.09 6.52 1.55
C ASN A 145 -14.96 5.39 0.99
N LEU A 146 -15.25 4.39 1.83
CA LEU A 146 -15.93 3.15 1.44
C LEU A 146 -17.32 3.40 0.85
N ILE A 147 -17.52 2.92 -0.37
CA ILE A 147 -18.77 2.93 -1.12
C ILE A 147 -19.51 1.63 -0.77
N CYS A 148 -20.55 1.74 0.04
CA CYS A 148 -21.37 0.61 0.47
C CYS A 148 -22.43 0.26 -0.59
N ASP A 149 -21.97 -0.17 -1.76
CA ASP A 149 -22.78 -0.74 -2.83
C ASP A 149 -22.73 -2.28 -2.80
N CYS A 150 -23.35 -2.95 -3.78
CA CYS A 150 -23.37 -4.40 -3.85
C CYS A 150 -21.97 -5.05 -3.85
N HIS A 151 -20.92 -4.36 -4.31
CA HIS A 151 -19.55 -4.87 -4.36
C HIS A 151 -18.89 -4.92 -2.98
N LEU A 152 -19.35 -4.12 -2.01
CA LEU A 152 -18.83 -4.13 -0.64
C LEU A 152 -19.66 -4.99 0.33
N SER A 153 -20.77 -5.59 -0.14
CA SER A 153 -21.67 -6.41 0.69
C SER A 153 -20.96 -7.59 1.38
N TRP A 154 -19.93 -8.15 0.75
CA TRP A 154 -19.11 -9.22 1.34
C TRP A 154 -18.42 -8.77 2.63
N LEU A 155 -17.96 -7.51 2.70
CA LEU A 155 -17.23 -6.99 3.85
C LEU A 155 -18.14 -6.95 5.07
N ALA A 156 -19.39 -6.54 4.90
CA ALA A 156 -20.40 -6.58 5.96
C ALA A 156 -20.64 -8.01 6.47
N ARG A 157 -20.81 -8.99 5.56
CA ARG A 157 -20.93 -10.42 5.92
C ARG A 157 -19.71 -10.93 6.68
N TRP A 158 -18.52 -10.56 6.22
CA TRP A 158 -17.25 -10.98 6.84
C TRP A 158 -17.09 -10.37 8.23
N LEU A 159 -17.32 -9.07 8.41
CA LEU A 159 -17.20 -8.37 9.69
C LEU A 159 -18.19 -8.89 10.73
N ARG A 160 -19.40 -9.30 10.34
CA ARG A 160 -20.34 -9.97 11.25
C ARG A 160 -19.81 -11.27 11.84
N ARG A 161 -19.00 -12.03 11.08
CA ARG A 161 -18.33 -13.26 11.57
C ARG A 161 -17.16 -12.96 12.50
N PHE A 162 -16.56 -11.77 12.38
CA PHE A 162 -15.38 -11.34 13.14
C PHE A 162 -15.60 -9.97 13.82
N PRO A 163 -16.52 -9.87 14.80
CA PRO A 163 -17.01 -8.59 15.33
C PRO A 163 -15.98 -7.74 16.08
N ARG A 164 -14.77 -8.26 16.31
CA ARG A 164 -13.65 -7.52 16.94
C ARG A 164 -12.72 -6.88 15.90
N LEU A 165 -12.84 -7.24 14.63
CA LEU A 165 -12.01 -6.73 13.53
C LEU A 165 -12.69 -5.52 12.89
N ALA A 166 -11.88 -4.56 12.47
CA ALA A 166 -12.28 -3.33 11.78
C ALA A 166 -13.42 -2.57 12.47
N LEU A 167 -13.35 -2.48 13.81
CA LEU A 167 -14.30 -1.68 14.58
C LEU A 167 -14.35 -0.24 14.04
N TYR A 168 -15.55 0.33 14.02
CA TYR A 168 -15.81 1.69 13.55
C TYR A 168 -15.62 1.93 12.04
N THR A 169 -15.56 0.86 11.24
CA THR A 169 -15.60 0.98 9.77
C THR A 169 -16.98 1.44 9.34
N ARG A 170 -17.06 2.63 8.73
CA ARG A 170 -18.32 3.25 8.33
C ARG A 170 -18.39 3.44 6.82
N CYS A 171 -19.60 3.41 6.29
CA CYS A 171 -19.85 3.79 4.90
C CYS A 171 -19.61 5.29 4.72
N PHE A 172 -18.91 5.65 3.65
CA PHE A 172 -18.78 7.03 3.21
C PHE A 172 -19.91 7.41 2.24
N SER A 173 -20.29 6.48 1.37
CA SER A 173 -21.39 6.61 0.42
C SER A 173 -22.09 5.24 0.27
N PRO A 174 -23.28 5.16 -0.35
CA PRO A 174 -24.13 6.26 -0.81
C PRO A 174 -24.71 7.08 0.36
N THR A 175 -25.33 8.23 0.07
CA THR A 175 -25.85 9.17 1.08
C THR A 175 -26.78 8.53 2.11
N GLN A 176 -27.55 7.52 1.72
CA GLN A 176 -28.48 6.79 2.59
C GLN A 176 -27.78 5.93 3.64
N LEU A 177 -26.58 5.42 3.32
CA LEU A 177 -25.78 4.56 4.20
C LEU A 177 -24.64 5.32 4.86
N LYS A 178 -24.38 6.57 4.45
CA LYS A 178 -23.28 7.39 4.97
C LYS A 178 -23.29 7.47 6.50
N GLY A 179 -22.15 7.16 7.11
CA GLY A 179 -21.93 7.15 8.55
C GLY A 179 -22.40 5.88 9.27
N GLN A 180 -23.17 5.01 8.61
CA GLN A 180 -23.57 3.73 9.17
C GLN A 180 -22.37 2.79 9.25
N ASN A 181 -22.34 1.97 10.30
CA ASN A 181 -21.29 0.98 10.52
C ASN A 181 -21.50 -0.19 9.56
N VAL A 182 -20.46 -0.55 8.81
CA VAL A 182 -20.55 -1.57 7.75
C VAL A 182 -21.00 -2.93 8.30
N ALA A 183 -20.58 -3.29 9.51
CA ALA A 183 -20.93 -4.56 10.13
C ALA A 183 -22.43 -4.68 10.49
N ASP A 184 -23.11 -3.54 10.68
CA ASP A 184 -24.51 -3.48 11.11
C ASP A 184 -25.50 -3.56 9.94
N LEU A 185 -25.03 -3.38 8.70
CA LEU A 185 -25.83 -3.34 7.47
C LEU A 185 -26.10 -4.74 6.89
N HIS A 186 -27.30 -5.00 6.41
CA HIS A 186 -27.67 -6.25 5.74
C HIS A 186 -27.46 -6.20 4.22
N ASP A 187 -27.27 -7.36 3.59
CA ASP A 187 -26.93 -7.49 2.16
C ASP A 187 -27.93 -6.80 1.23
N GLN A 188 -29.21 -6.72 1.61
CA GLN A 188 -30.27 -6.09 0.82
C GLN A 188 -30.13 -4.56 0.72
N GLU A 189 -29.37 -3.94 1.63
CA GLU A 189 -29.11 -2.50 1.66
C GLU A 189 -28.00 -2.10 0.68
N PHE A 190 -27.10 -3.02 0.38
CA PHE A 190 -25.99 -2.85 -0.57
C PHE A 190 -26.49 -3.02 -2.01
N LYS A 191 -26.70 -1.91 -2.72
CA LYS A 191 -27.29 -1.90 -4.08
C LYS A 191 -26.36 -1.25 -5.10
N CYS A 192 -26.26 -1.85 -6.28
CA CYS A 192 -25.58 -1.28 -7.44
C CYS A 192 -26.61 -0.92 -8.54
N SER A 193 -26.34 0.14 -9.29
CA SER A 193 -27.17 0.57 -10.44
C SER A 193 -26.95 -0.24 -11.71
N GLY A 194 -25.98 -1.18 -11.73
CA GLY A 194 -25.61 -1.98 -12.90
C GLY A 194 -24.68 -1.27 -13.90
N LEU A 195 -24.30 -0.02 -13.64
CA LEU A 195 -23.39 0.79 -14.47
C LEU A 195 -21.95 0.83 -13.93
N VAL A 196 -21.73 0.38 -12.69
CA VAL A 196 -20.42 0.39 -12.03
C VAL A 196 -19.76 -0.95 -12.30
N GLU A 197 -18.67 -0.93 -13.09
CA GLU A 197 -17.84 -2.11 -13.29
C GLU A 197 -17.27 -2.60 -11.95
N ARG A 198 -17.15 -3.92 -11.81
CA ARG A 198 -16.53 -4.51 -10.62
C ARG A 198 -15.10 -3.98 -10.52
N PRO A 199 -14.66 -3.54 -9.33
CA PRO A 199 -13.25 -3.28 -9.11
C PRO A 199 -12.49 -4.57 -9.45
N THR A 200 -11.65 -4.53 -10.48
CA THR A 200 -10.71 -5.61 -10.74
C THR A 200 -9.79 -5.69 -9.52
N GLY A 201 -9.60 -6.87 -8.94
CA GLY A 201 -8.71 -7.06 -7.78
C GLY A 201 -7.23 -6.72 -8.05
N GLU A 202 -6.92 -6.30 -9.28
CA GLU A 202 -5.63 -5.79 -9.72
C GLU A 202 -5.58 -4.27 -9.62
N CYS A 203 -4.56 -3.76 -8.93
CA CYS A 203 -4.28 -2.33 -8.93
C CYS A 203 -3.55 -1.93 -10.22
N GLN A 204 -4.23 -1.21 -11.12
CA GLN A 204 -3.58 -0.61 -12.28
C GLN A 204 -2.72 0.57 -11.81
N THR A 205 -1.40 0.43 -11.99
CA THR A 205 -0.48 1.55 -11.84
C THR A 205 -0.76 2.51 -12.99
N GLU A 206 -1.43 3.64 -12.73
CA GLU A 206 -1.27 4.76 -13.66
C GLU A 206 0.22 5.08 -13.74
N PRO A 207 0.80 5.22 -14.95
CA PRO A 207 2.20 5.55 -15.10
C PRO A 207 2.47 6.94 -14.49
N GLN A 208 3.03 6.94 -13.28
CA GLN A 208 3.25 8.17 -12.52
C GLN A 208 4.63 8.74 -12.78
N CYS A 209 4.67 10.07 -12.85
CA CYS A 209 5.90 10.78 -13.09
C CYS A 209 6.94 10.50 -11.99
N PRO A 210 8.17 10.07 -12.32
CA PRO A 210 9.19 9.85 -11.33
C PRO A 210 9.49 11.15 -10.57
N HIS A 211 9.48 11.12 -9.25
CA HIS A 211 9.95 12.24 -8.44
C HIS A 211 11.49 12.30 -8.49
N PRO A 212 12.12 13.48 -8.65
CA PRO A 212 11.60 14.86 -8.62
C PRO A 212 11.26 15.47 -10.00
N CYS A 213 11.07 14.64 -11.03
CA CYS A 213 10.78 15.07 -12.39
C CYS A 213 9.34 15.60 -12.54
N ARG A 214 9.11 16.32 -13.64
CA ARG A 214 7.78 16.78 -14.06
C ARG A 214 7.42 16.11 -15.38
N CYS A 215 6.19 15.61 -15.48
CA CYS A 215 5.73 14.90 -16.67
C CYS A 215 4.56 15.65 -17.29
N ALA A 216 4.65 15.92 -18.59
CA ALA A 216 3.61 16.58 -19.37
C ALA A 216 3.73 16.14 -20.82
N ASP A 217 2.60 15.74 -21.44
CA ASP A 217 2.51 15.44 -22.87
C ASP A 217 3.57 14.45 -23.40
N GLY A 218 3.89 13.40 -22.62
CA GLY A 218 4.91 12.40 -22.96
C GLY A 218 6.36 12.84 -22.67
N ILE A 219 6.57 14.05 -22.17
CA ILE A 219 7.89 14.56 -21.78
C ILE A 219 8.08 14.31 -20.28
N VAL A 220 9.18 13.67 -19.91
CA VAL A 220 9.67 13.56 -18.52
C VAL A 220 10.85 14.52 -18.36
N ASP A 221 10.63 15.64 -17.67
CA ASP A 221 11.64 16.68 -17.44
C ASP A 221 12.22 16.57 -16.03
N CYS A 222 13.48 16.13 -15.96
CA CYS A 222 14.27 15.98 -14.75
C CYS A 222 15.50 16.90 -14.72
N ARG A 223 15.53 17.94 -15.56
CA ARG A 223 16.67 18.87 -15.62
C ARG A 223 16.92 19.57 -14.31
N GLU A 224 18.19 19.83 -14.02
CA GLU A 224 18.65 20.50 -12.78
C GLU A 224 18.18 19.79 -11.49
N LYS A 225 17.75 18.52 -11.57
CA LYS A 225 17.31 17.75 -10.40
C LYS A 225 18.42 16.96 -9.70
N ALA A 226 19.67 17.22 -10.07
CA ALA A 226 20.86 16.56 -9.52
C ALA A 226 20.75 15.03 -9.51
N LEU A 227 20.13 14.47 -10.55
CA LEU A 227 20.00 13.03 -10.71
C LEU A 227 21.37 12.43 -11.00
N THR A 228 21.75 11.41 -10.23
CA THR A 228 22.96 10.61 -10.47
C THR A 228 22.72 9.45 -11.43
N LYS A 229 21.46 9.13 -11.72
CA LYS A 229 21.03 8.09 -12.66
C LYS A 229 19.66 8.39 -13.27
N VAL A 230 19.33 7.69 -14.35
CA VAL A 230 18.00 7.71 -14.97
C VAL A 230 16.94 7.24 -13.96
N PRO A 231 15.82 7.96 -13.77
CA PRO A 231 14.77 7.53 -12.85
C PRO A 231 14.12 6.21 -13.29
N ASP A 232 13.86 5.33 -12.32
CA ASP A 232 13.05 4.14 -12.54
C ASP A 232 11.57 4.52 -12.78
N HIS A 233 10.79 3.60 -13.35
CA HIS A 233 9.34 3.73 -13.56
C HIS A 233 8.91 4.94 -14.42
N LEU A 234 9.65 5.22 -15.49
CA LEU A 234 9.22 6.18 -16.51
C LEU A 234 7.84 5.79 -17.08
N PRO A 235 6.92 6.76 -17.30
CA PRO A 235 5.65 6.49 -17.94
C PRO A 235 5.79 5.75 -19.27
N GLU A 236 4.97 4.72 -19.54
CA GLU A 236 5.04 3.95 -20.81
C GLU A 236 4.86 4.83 -22.06
N GLY A 237 4.13 5.94 -21.93
CA GLY A 237 3.95 6.95 -22.98
C GLY A 237 5.05 8.01 -23.08
N THR A 238 6.20 7.80 -22.45
CA THR A 238 7.32 8.77 -22.50
C THR A 238 7.92 8.81 -23.91
N THR A 239 7.84 9.96 -24.56
CA THR A 239 8.43 10.25 -25.88
C THR A 239 9.73 11.03 -25.77
N GLU A 240 9.93 11.79 -24.69
CA GLU A 240 11.12 12.61 -24.47
C GLU A 240 11.54 12.58 -22.98
N LEU A 241 12.82 12.31 -22.70
CA LEU A 241 13.39 12.33 -21.35
C LEU A 241 14.51 13.37 -21.29
N ARG A 242 14.37 14.37 -20.40
CA ARG A 242 15.36 15.46 -20.22
C ARG A 242 16.09 15.31 -18.90
N LEU A 243 17.40 15.10 -18.94
CA LEU A 243 18.25 14.84 -17.76
C LEU A 243 19.35 15.89 -17.53
N GLU A 244 19.52 16.81 -18.48
CA GLU A 244 20.62 17.80 -18.51
C GLU A 244 20.55 18.89 -17.44
#